data_AF-A0A1V5QRG8-F1
#
_entry.id   AF-A0A1V5QRG8-F1
#
_cell.length_a   1.000
_cell.length_b   1.000
_cell.length_c   1.000
_cell.angle_alpha   90.00
_cell.angle_beta   90.00
_cell.angle_gamma   90.00
#
_symmetry.space_group_name_H-M   'P 1'
#
loop_
_entity.id
_entity.type
_entity.pdbx_description
1 polymer ?
#
loop_
_entity_poly.entity_id
_entity_poly.type
_entity_poly.pdbx_seq_one_letter_code
_entity_poly.pdbx_strand_id
1 'polypeptide(L)'
;MSPRISTLEKVVLAYVVLFCALGTYLAIFNPVYFHNVYTMEDGIIEWLQFVGLATTCFVLVKRLIHFRKSKRWMFLVTTLLAALAFFLVAGEEISWGQRLLNIETPQYFLEKNAQQEVNLHNLVVGEKKINRIITNRLIPAALLIYLFLIIPLYHRNEKVRAWCDNWGIPIARNYQVWAYLLLAVLVEVLIKSFADTPRRGELTEFAGYFIVMLNVTFPHNADVFRQTP
;
A
#
# COMPACT_ATOMS: atom_id res chain seq x y z
N MET A 1 -14.05 -23.69 0.42
CA MET A 1 -13.15 -23.46 1.57
C MET A 1 -12.05 -22.51 1.11
N SER A 2 -11.81 -21.40 1.82
CA SER A 2 -10.65 -20.55 1.48
C SER A 2 -9.36 -21.36 1.68
N PRO A 3 -8.37 -21.31 0.76
CA PRO A 3 -7.12 -22.05 0.90
C PRO A 3 -6.45 -21.77 2.25
N ARG A 4 -5.68 -22.69 2.82
CA ARG A 4 -4.95 -22.38 4.07
C ARG A 4 -3.95 -21.24 3.82
N ILE A 5 -3.72 -20.40 4.82
CA ILE A 5 -2.70 -19.34 4.74
C ILE A 5 -1.33 -20.02 4.61
N SER A 6 -0.61 -19.68 3.54
CA SER A 6 0.72 -20.20 3.23
C SER A 6 1.78 -19.72 4.23
N THR A 7 2.93 -20.40 4.26
CA THR A 7 4.07 -19.98 5.09
C THR A 7 4.54 -18.58 4.73
N LEU A 8 4.56 -18.23 3.44
CA LEU A 8 4.96 -16.88 3.00
C LEU A 8 4.00 -15.80 3.49
N GLU A 9 2.68 -16.01 3.36
CA GLU A 9 1.67 -15.08 3.91
C GLU A 9 1.87 -14.87 5.42
N LYS A 10 2.15 -15.94 6.18
CA LYS A 10 2.40 -15.84 7.63
C LYS A 10 3.67 -15.07 7.96
N VAL A 11 4.76 -15.30 7.22
CA VAL A 11 6.03 -14.59 7.42
C VAL A 11 5.86 -13.10 7.16
N VAL A 12 5.17 -12.72 6.07
CA VAL A 12 4.90 -11.30 5.76
C VAL A 12 4.01 -10.68 6.84
N LEU A 13 2.97 -11.36 7.31
CA LEU A 13 2.12 -10.85 8.39
C LEU A 13 2.90 -10.67 9.70
N ALA A 14 3.71 -11.65 10.09
CA ALA A 14 4.54 -11.57 11.29
C ALA A 14 5.53 -10.40 11.20
N TYR A 15 6.11 -10.21 10.02
CA TYR A 15 6.97 -9.09 9.70
C TYR A 15 6.25 -7.74 9.84
N VAL A 16 5.06 -7.57 9.25
CA VAL A 16 4.24 -6.36 9.41
C VAL A 16 3.92 -6.10 10.88
N VAL A 17 3.46 -7.12 11.60
CA VAL A 17 3.12 -7.01 13.03
C VAL A 17 4.32 -6.58 13.86
N LEU A 18 5.51 -7.14 13.61
CA LEU A 18 6.73 -6.81 14.34
C LEU A 18 7.08 -5.32 14.19
N PHE A 19 7.14 -4.81 12.95
CA PHE A 19 7.50 -3.42 12.68
C PHE A 19 6.41 -2.44 13.15
N CYS A 20 5.13 -2.80 13.03
CA CYS A 20 4.05 -1.96 13.57
C CYS A 20 4.04 -1.93 15.09
N ALA A 21 4.26 -3.07 15.75
CA ALA A 21 4.31 -3.14 17.21
C ALA A 21 5.50 -2.35 17.76
N LEU A 22 6.69 -2.50 17.16
CA LEU A 22 7.87 -1.72 17.51
C LEU A 22 7.64 -0.23 17.28
N GLY A 23 7.12 0.16 16.12
CA GLY A 23 6.83 1.55 15.82
C GLY A 23 5.79 2.16 16.75
N THR A 24 4.75 1.40 17.11
CA THR A 24 3.72 1.81 18.09
C THR A 24 4.33 2.01 19.48
N TYR A 25 5.16 1.06 19.93
CA TYR A 25 5.90 1.19 21.19
C TYR A 25 6.78 2.44 21.19
N LEU A 26 7.56 2.66 20.14
CA LEU A 26 8.43 3.83 20.01
C LEU A 26 7.60 5.12 19.98
N ALA A 27 6.49 5.17 19.24
CA ALA A 27 5.65 6.35 19.18
C ALA A 27 5.12 6.79 20.55
N ILE A 28 4.80 5.83 21.43
CA ILE A 28 4.23 6.10 22.76
C ILE A 28 5.31 6.39 23.79
N PHE A 29 6.38 5.59 23.81
CA PHE A 29 7.37 5.62 24.90
C PHE A 29 8.68 6.34 24.53
N ASN A 30 8.97 6.53 23.25
CA ASN A 30 10.14 7.26 22.77
C ASN A 30 9.85 8.03 21.46
N PRO A 31 8.96 9.05 21.51
CA PRO A 31 8.50 9.76 20.33
C PRO A 31 9.64 10.45 19.55
N VAL A 32 10.72 10.85 20.23
CA VAL A 32 11.90 11.45 19.60
C VAL A 32 12.59 10.45 18.67
N TYR A 33 12.84 9.22 19.14
CA TYR A 33 13.43 8.18 18.30
C TYR A 33 12.47 7.74 17.20
N PHE A 34 11.17 7.61 17.52
CA PHE A 34 10.15 7.30 16.53
C PHE A 34 10.20 8.29 15.35
N HIS A 35 10.25 9.59 15.65
CA HIS A 35 10.23 10.64 14.64
C HIS A 35 11.56 10.77 13.90
N ASN A 36 12.69 10.80 14.60
CA ASN A 36 13.98 11.21 14.03
C ASN A 36 14.82 10.05 13.49
N VAL A 37 14.44 8.80 13.77
CA VAL A 37 15.22 7.63 13.34
C VAL A 37 14.32 6.59 12.69
N TYR A 38 13.22 6.22 13.34
CA TYR A 38 12.39 5.12 12.86
C TYR A 38 11.55 5.48 11.63
N THR A 39 10.91 6.66 11.68
CA THR A 39 10.07 7.22 10.59
C THR A 39 10.72 8.44 9.94
N MET A 40 12.05 8.50 9.96
CA MET A 40 12.77 9.54 9.21
C MET A 40 12.66 9.27 7.70
N GLU A 41 12.74 10.34 6.93
CA GLU A 41 12.93 10.25 5.46
C GLU A 41 14.24 9.51 5.18
N ASP A 42 14.31 8.74 4.09
CA ASP A 42 15.39 7.79 3.82
C ASP A 42 15.59 6.72 4.91
N GLY A 43 14.66 6.63 5.85
CA GLY A 43 14.70 5.70 6.95
C GLY A 43 14.32 4.29 6.54
N ILE A 44 14.44 3.39 7.51
CA ILE A 44 14.11 1.98 7.28
C ILE A 44 12.66 1.80 6.83
N ILE A 45 11.71 2.58 7.34
CA ILE A 45 10.28 2.42 7.02
C ILE A 45 9.99 2.80 5.55
N GLU A 46 10.57 3.89 5.05
CA GLU A 46 10.43 4.33 3.64
C GLU A 46 10.98 3.30 2.65
N TRP A 47 12.16 2.76 2.93
CA TRP A 47 12.73 1.68 2.11
C TRP A 47 11.86 0.42 2.11
N LEU A 48 11.17 0.14 3.22
CA LEU A 48 10.26 -1.00 3.30
C LEU A 48 8.92 -0.71 2.60
N GLN A 49 8.41 0.51 2.65
CA GLN A 49 7.29 0.98 1.82
C GLN A 49 7.63 0.74 0.34
N PHE A 50 8.80 1.20 -0.11
CA PHE A 50 9.31 0.96 -1.46
C PHE A 50 9.34 -0.53 -1.82
N VAL A 51 9.89 -1.39 -0.96
CA VAL A 51 9.94 -2.84 -1.21
C VAL A 51 8.55 -3.44 -1.38
N GLY A 52 7.58 -3.08 -0.53
CA GLY A 52 6.20 -3.56 -0.64
C GLY A 52 5.53 -3.12 -1.94
N LEU A 53 5.68 -1.84 -2.31
CA LEU A 53 5.14 -1.26 -3.54
C LEU A 53 5.79 -1.87 -4.79
N ALA A 54 7.13 -1.93 -4.83
CA ALA A 54 7.89 -2.48 -5.94
C ALA A 54 7.60 -3.98 -6.14
N THR A 55 7.47 -4.75 -5.05
CA THR A 55 7.09 -6.16 -5.12
C THR A 55 5.67 -6.33 -5.69
N THR A 56 4.73 -5.47 -5.27
CA THR A 56 3.37 -5.47 -5.82
C THR A 56 3.36 -5.15 -7.32
N CYS A 57 4.11 -4.13 -7.74
CA CYS A 57 4.31 -3.79 -9.15
C CYS A 57 4.86 -4.99 -9.93
N PHE A 58 5.92 -5.62 -9.43
CA PHE A 58 6.53 -6.79 -10.07
C PHE A 58 5.56 -7.96 -10.24
N VAL A 59 4.75 -8.26 -9.22
CA VAL A 59 3.69 -9.29 -9.30
C VAL A 59 2.67 -8.94 -10.39
N LEU A 60 2.25 -7.68 -10.49
CA LEU A 60 1.30 -7.22 -11.50
C LEU A 60 1.89 -7.25 -12.92
N VAL A 61 3.16 -6.87 -13.11
CA VAL A 61 3.85 -6.97 -14.40
C VAL A 61 3.98 -8.43 -14.83
N LYS A 62 4.39 -9.32 -13.92
CA LYS A 62 4.44 -10.76 -14.20
C LYS A 62 3.07 -11.31 -14.60
N ARG A 63 2.01 -10.88 -13.90
CA ARG A 63 0.62 -11.24 -14.22
C ARG A 63 0.23 -10.75 -15.61
N LEU A 64 0.54 -9.50 -15.95
CA LEU A 64 0.25 -8.91 -17.26
C LEU A 64 0.93 -9.72 -18.39
N ILE A 65 2.23 -10.00 -18.26
CA ILE A 65 2.99 -10.76 -19.26
C ILE A 65 2.44 -12.18 -19.41
N HIS A 66 2.14 -12.84 -18.28
CA HIS A 66 1.65 -14.21 -18.26
C HIS A 66 0.26 -14.35 -18.90
N PHE A 67 -0.63 -13.37 -18.69
CA PHE A 67 -2.02 -13.43 -19.15
C PHE A 67 -2.31 -12.65 -20.44
N ARG A 68 -1.31 -12.01 -21.06
CA ARG A 68 -1.46 -11.13 -22.24
C ARG A 68 -2.19 -11.73 -23.45
N LYS A 69 -2.23 -13.06 -23.56
CA LYS A 69 -2.90 -13.78 -24.67
C LYS A 69 -4.17 -14.52 -24.25
N SER A 70 -4.45 -14.65 -22.96
CA SER A 70 -5.47 -15.57 -22.44
C SER A 70 -6.59 -14.89 -21.65
N LYS A 71 -6.41 -13.63 -21.22
CA LYS A 71 -7.45 -12.86 -20.51
C LYS A 71 -8.02 -11.75 -21.39
N ARG A 72 -9.21 -11.28 -21.01
CA ARG A 72 -9.92 -10.19 -21.70
C ARG A 72 -9.13 -8.89 -21.59
N TRP A 73 -9.34 -7.99 -22.55
CA TRP A 73 -8.64 -6.70 -22.60
C TRP A 73 -8.84 -5.86 -21.33
N MET A 74 -10.04 -5.87 -20.74
CA MET A 74 -10.34 -5.18 -19.48
C MET A 74 -9.41 -5.60 -18.34
N PHE A 75 -9.25 -6.91 -18.13
CA PHE A 75 -8.31 -7.48 -17.16
C PHE A 75 -6.87 -6.96 -17.39
N LEU A 76 -6.43 -6.93 -18.66
CA LEU A 76 -5.08 -6.48 -19.00
C LEU A 76 -4.90 -4.98 -18.74
N VAL A 77 -5.87 -4.16 -19.12
CA VAL A 77 -5.85 -2.71 -18.88
C VAL A 77 -5.85 -2.42 -17.39
N THR A 78 -6.73 -3.05 -16.61
CA THR A 78 -6.76 -2.86 -15.15
C THR A 78 -5.46 -3.31 -14.49
N THR A 79 -4.90 -4.45 -14.90
CA THR A 79 -3.62 -4.94 -14.38
C THR A 79 -2.47 -3.99 -14.74
N LEU A 80 -2.44 -3.46 -15.97
CA LEU A 80 -1.44 -2.49 -16.42
C LEU A 80 -1.54 -1.17 -15.65
N LEU A 81 -2.75 -0.61 -15.52
CA LEU A 81 -2.98 0.63 -14.77
C LEU A 81 -2.59 0.47 -13.30
N ALA A 82 -2.92 -0.68 -12.69
CA ALA A 82 -2.48 -1.00 -11.34
C ALA A 82 -0.95 -1.09 -11.25
N ALA A 83 -0.29 -1.81 -12.16
CA ALA A 83 1.17 -1.92 -12.19
C ALA A 83 1.84 -0.54 -12.31
N LEU A 84 1.33 0.31 -13.20
CA LEU A 84 1.82 1.67 -13.38
C LEU A 84 1.60 2.51 -12.11
N ALA A 85 0.43 2.43 -11.49
CA ALA A 85 0.15 3.15 -10.24
C ALA A 85 1.15 2.74 -9.13
N PHE A 86 1.39 1.45 -8.92
CA PHE A 86 2.38 0.98 -7.94
C PHE A 86 3.81 1.37 -8.30
N PHE A 87 4.16 1.38 -9.59
CA PHE A 87 5.47 1.87 -10.04
C PHE A 87 5.67 3.36 -9.74
N LEU A 88 4.66 4.19 -10.04
CA LEU A 88 4.71 5.62 -9.77
C LEU A 88 4.82 5.88 -8.26
N VAL A 89 3.97 5.25 -7.44
CA VAL A 89 4.02 5.44 -5.98
C VAL A 89 5.35 4.95 -5.41
N ALA A 90 5.88 3.81 -5.87
CA ALA A 90 7.21 3.34 -5.45
C ALA A 90 8.33 4.33 -5.83
N GLY A 91 8.29 4.87 -7.04
CA GLY A 91 9.26 5.88 -7.47
C GLY A 91 9.18 7.14 -6.62
N GLU A 92 7.96 7.64 -6.39
CA GLU A 92 7.69 8.79 -5.55
C GLU A 92 8.21 8.61 -4.11
N GLU A 93 8.06 7.42 -3.54
CA GLU A 93 8.51 7.06 -2.18
C GLU A 93 10.02 7.23 -1.96
N ILE A 94 10.83 6.97 -2.99
CA ILE A 94 12.31 7.11 -2.92
C ILE A 94 12.82 8.28 -3.76
N SER A 95 11.92 9.22 -4.06
CA SER A 95 12.23 10.43 -4.82
C SER A 95 12.90 10.12 -6.16
N TRP A 96 12.40 9.10 -6.85
CA TRP A 96 12.89 8.60 -8.13
C TRP A 96 14.37 8.20 -8.13
N GLY A 97 14.93 7.90 -6.96
CA GLY A 97 16.35 7.60 -6.81
C GLY A 97 17.24 8.84 -6.98
N GLN A 98 16.70 10.05 -6.86
CA GLN A 98 17.42 11.32 -6.98
C GLN A 98 18.75 11.30 -6.22
N ARG A 99 18.71 10.83 -4.96
CA ARG A 99 19.88 10.75 -4.06
C ARG A 99 20.92 9.73 -4.53
N LEU A 100 20.49 8.60 -5.08
CA LEU A 100 21.39 7.56 -5.61
C LEU A 100 22.07 8.01 -6.89
N LEU A 101 21.40 8.86 -7.67
CA LEU A 101 21.86 9.35 -8.97
C LEU A 101 22.55 10.72 -8.89
N ASN A 102 22.68 11.30 -7.68
CA ASN A 102 23.19 12.65 -7.44
C ASN A 102 22.52 13.71 -8.34
N ILE A 103 21.21 13.59 -8.54
CA ILE A 103 20.44 14.55 -9.32
C ILE A 103 20.15 15.79 -8.46
N GLU A 104 20.56 16.96 -8.93
CA GLU A 104 20.26 18.22 -8.27
C GLU A 104 18.76 18.52 -8.30
N THR A 105 18.24 19.08 -7.20
CA THR A 105 16.84 19.48 -7.11
C THR A 105 16.60 20.75 -7.95
N PRO A 106 15.69 20.73 -8.93
CA PRO A 106 15.32 21.93 -9.67
C PRO A 106 14.68 22.99 -8.79
N GLN A 107 14.83 24.27 -9.16
CA GLN A 107 14.33 25.43 -8.39
C GLN A 107 12.86 25.31 -7.97
N TYR A 108 12.00 24.81 -8.85
CA TYR A 108 10.58 24.60 -8.54
C TYR A 108 10.37 23.73 -7.29
N PHE A 109 11.13 22.63 -7.18
CA PHE A 109 11.01 21.70 -6.05
C PHE A 109 11.71 22.24 -4.79
N LEU A 110 12.79 23.01 -4.94
CA LEU A 110 13.42 23.70 -3.80
C LEU A 110 12.43 24.64 -3.06
N GLU A 111 11.50 25.26 -3.80
CA GLU A 111 10.51 26.20 -3.26
C GLU A 111 9.21 25.53 -2.82
N LYS A 112 8.80 24.45 -3.46
CA LYS A 112 7.45 23.85 -3.32
C LYS A 112 7.42 22.48 -2.66
N ASN A 113 8.56 21.79 -2.59
CA ASN A 113 8.66 20.48 -1.96
C ASN A 113 9.13 20.65 -0.51
N ALA A 114 8.43 20.04 0.44
CA ALA A 114 8.75 20.13 1.87
C ALA A 114 10.11 19.56 2.25
N GLN A 115 10.69 18.72 1.38
CA GLN A 115 11.97 18.06 1.57
C GLN A 115 12.97 18.42 0.47
N GLN A 116 12.60 19.35 -0.43
CA GLN A 116 13.48 19.79 -1.50
C GLN A 116 13.90 18.64 -2.45
N GLU A 117 12.94 17.80 -2.83
CA GLU A 117 13.14 16.62 -3.67
C GLU A 117 12.29 16.67 -4.94
N VAL A 118 12.68 15.90 -5.97
CA VAL A 118 12.01 15.86 -7.29
C VAL A 118 10.67 15.10 -7.30
N ASN A 119 10.16 14.68 -6.14
CA ASN A 119 8.89 13.98 -6.07
C ASN A 119 7.71 14.94 -5.93
N LEU A 120 6.54 14.48 -6.37
CA LEU A 120 5.25 15.16 -6.19
C LEU A 120 4.67 14.85 -4.80
N HIS A 121 4.99 13.69 -4.26
CA HIS A 121 4.53 13.17 -2.97
C HIS A 121 4.81 14.16 -1.81
N ASN A 122 5.95 14.86 -1.82
CA ASN A 122 6.34 15.85 -0.81
C ASN A 122 6.04 17.31 -1.19
N LEU A 123 5.37 17.57 -2.32
CA LEU A 123 4.92 18.93 -2.64
C LEU A 123 3.91 19.45 -1.61
N VAL A 124 3.99 20.74 -1.32
CA VAL A 124 3.08 21.45 -0.40
C VAL A 124 2.07 22.23 -1.21
N VAL A 125 0.78 21.96 -0.98
CA VAL A 125 -0.34 22.70 -1.57
C VAL A 125 -1.14 23.34 -0.44
N GLY A 126 -1.12 24.68 -0.39
CA GLY A 126 -1.60 25.43 0.77
C GLY A 126 -0.70 25.15 1.98
N GLU A 127 -1.27 24.57 3.04
CA GLU A 127 -0.55 24.24 4.29
C GLU A 127 -0.26 22.73 4.45
N LYS A 128 -0.59 21.91 3.45
CA LYS A 128 -0.52 20.44 3.56
C LYS A 128 0.33 19.83 2.47
N LYS A 129 1.13 18.83 2.85
CA LYS A 129 1.80 17.94 1.91
C LYS A 129 0.77 17.15 1.12
N ILE A 130 1.00 16.94 -0.17
CA ILE A 130 0.12 16.16 -1.06
C ILE A 130 -0.10 14.76 -0.50
N ASN A 131 0.95 14.09 -0.02
CA ASN A 131 0.83 12.76 0.55
C ASN A 131 -0.13 12.67 1.72
N ARG A 132 -0.08 13.62 2.65
CA ARG A 132 -0.99 13.66 3.80
C ARG A 132 -2.44 13.80 3.36
N ILE A 133 -2.73 14.37 2.19
CA ILE A 133 -4.08 14.41 1.64
C ILE A 133 -4.45 13.04 1.05
N ILE A 134 -3.58 12.46 0.24
CA ILE A 134 -3.82 11.17 -0.42
C ILE A 134 -3.94 10.06 0.63
N THR A 135 -2.96 9.91 1.50
CA THR A 135 -2.89 8.85 2.52
C THR A 135 -3.91 9.02 3.63
N ASN A 136 -4.16 10.22 4.15
CA ASN A 136 -5.10 10.34 5.29
C ASN A 136 -6.56 10.45 4.87
N ARG A 137 -6.86 10.62 3.58
CA ARG A 137 -8.25 10.81 3.10
C ARG A 137 -8.61 9.87 1.97
N LEU A 138 -7.92 9.96 0.84
CA LEU A 138 -8.33 9.24 -0.38
C LEU A 138 -8.13 7.73 -0.25
N ILE A 139 -6.97 7.29 0.20
CA ILE A 139 -6.66 5.86 0.37
C ILE A 139 -7.59 5.21 1.42
N PRO A 140 -7.77 5.77 2.63
CA PRO A 140 -8.72 5.25 3.61
C PRO A 140 -10.14 5.21 3.09
N ALA A 141 -10.61 6.26 2.41
CA ALA A 141 -11.95 6.26 1.83
C ALA A 141 -12.12 5.15 0.78
N ALA A 142 -11.16 4.98 -0.12
CA ALA A 142 -11.16 3.90 -1.10
C ALA A 142 -11.11 2.52 -0.43
N LEU A 143 -10.30 2.36 0.63
CA LEU A 143 -10.21 1.13 1.40
C LEU A 143 -11.53 0.82 2.11
N LEU A 144 -12.19 1.80 2.72
CA LEU A 144 -13.50 1.61 3.35
C LEU A 144 -14.56 1.20 2.33
N ILE A 145 -14.61 1.85 1.17
CA ILE A 145 -15.49 1.44 0.07
C ILE A 145 -15.18 0.00 -0.35
N TYR A 146 -13.90 -0.34 -0.51
CA TYR A 146 -13.51 -1.69 -0.87
C TYR A 146 -13.94 -2.73 0.18
N LEU A 147 -13.64 -2.49 1.46
CA LEU A 147 -13.92 -3.42 2.57
C LEU A 147 -15.41 -3.55 2.88
N PHE A 148 -16.17 -2.45 2.87
CA PHE A 148 -17.55 -2.43 3.35
C PHE A 148 -18.60 -2.41 2.24
N LEU A 149 -18.22 -2.10 0.99
CA LEU A 149 -19.12 -2.13 -0.16
C LEU A 149 -18.72 -3.25 -1.15
N ILE A 150 -17.50 -3.20 -1.70
CA ILE A 150 -17.11 -4.12 -2.79
C ILE A 150 -17.05 -5.56 -2.32
N ILE A 151 -16.38 -5.86 -1.19
CA ILE A 151 -16.25 -7.24 -0.69
C ILE A 151 -17.62 -7.85 -0.33
N PRO A 152 -18.51 -7.19 0.44
CA PRO A 152 -19.83 -7.74 0.74
C PRO A 152 -20.69 -7.95 -0.52
N LEU A 153 -20.66 -7.00 -1.47
CA LEU A 153 -21.39 -7.14 -2.73
C LEU A 153 -20.84 -8.27 -3.60
N TYR A 154 -19.52 -8.48 -3.65
CA TYR A 154 -18.89 -9.58 -4.36
C TYR A 154 -19.40 -10.96 -3.88
N HIS A 155 -19.62 -11.12 -2.57
CA HIS A 155 -20.13 -12.36 -2.02
C HIS A 155 -21.65 -12.55 -2.19
N ARG A 156 -22.41 -11.45 -2.31
CA ARG A 156 -23.89 -11.48 -2.34
C ARG A 156 -24.50 -11.34 -3.73
N ASN A 157 -23.77 -10.80 -4.72
CA ASN A 157 -24.32 -10.46 -6.03
C ASN A 157 -23.44 -11.00 -7.16
N GLU A 158 -24.01 -11.89 -7.98
CA GLU A 158 -23.30 -12.54 -9.10
C GLU A 158 -22.84 -11.55 -10.17
N LYS A 159 -23.59 -10.47 -10.42
CA LYS A 159 -23.19 -9.44 -11.40
C LYS A 159 -21.94 -8.70 -10.93
N VAL A 160 -21.87 -8.36 -9.65
CA VAL A 160 -20.69 -7.71 -9.05
C VAL A 160 -19.51 -8.66 -9.04
N ARG A 161 -19.73 -9.94 -8.68
CA ARG A 161 -18.71 -10.99 -8.78
C ARG A 161 -18.12 -11.08 -10.19
N ALA A 162 -18.97 -11.28 -11.19
CA ALA A 162 -18.55 -11.37 -12.58
C ALA A 162 -17.86 -10.08 -13.05
N TRP A 163 -18.31 -8.90 -12.61
CA TRP A 163 -17.65 -7.64 -12.92
C TRP A 163 -16.24 -7.58 -12.33
N CYS A 164 -16.07 -7.83 -11.02
CA CYS A 164 -14.76 -7.85 -10.38
C CYS A 164 -13.81 -8.87 -11.03
N ASP A 165 -14.30 -10.08 -11.33
CA ASP A 165 -13.49 -11.13 -11.95
C ASP A 165 -13.08 -10.78 -13.40
N ASN A 166 -13.98 -10.17 -14.18
CA ASN A 166 -13.68 -9.71 -15.55
C ASN A 166 -12.66 -8.58 -15.60
N TRP A 167 -12.68 -7.70 -14.60
CA TRP A 167 -11.72 -6.60 -14.45
C TRP A 167 -10.43 -7.05 -13.74
N GLY A 168 -10.37 -8.29 -13.25
CA GLY A 168 -9.18 -8.79 -12.55
C GLY A 168 -8.95 -8.13 -11.19
N ILE A 169 -10.02 -7.70 -10.51
CA ILE A 169 -9.93 -7.08 -9.19
C ILE A 169 -9.65 -8.17 -8.15
N PRO A 170 -8.52 -8.10 -7.41
CA PRO A 170 -8.24 -9.03 -6.33
C PRO A 170 -9.20 -8.78 -5.16
N ILE A 171 -9.85 -9.83 -4.69
CA ILE A 171 -10.77 -9.76 -3.56
C ILE A 171 -10.05 -10.22 -2.29
N ALA A 172 -10.11 -9.40 -1.23
CA ALA A 172 -9.39 -9.69 -0.01
C ALA A 172 -9.98 -10.92 0.70
N ARG A 173 -9.09 -11.73 1.24
CA ARG A 173 -9.46 -12.85 2.11
C ARG A 173 -9.81 -12.34 3.51
N ASN A 174 -10.61 -13.11 4.26
CA ASN A 174 -11.06 -12.70 5.60
C ASN A 174 -9.91 -12.28 6.53
N TYR A 175 -8.77 -12.98 6.50
CA TYR A 175 -7.62 -12.62 7.35
C TYR A 175 -6.99 -11.28 6.93
N GLN A 176 -7.03 -10.93 5.63
CA GLN A 176 -6.52 -9.65 5.12
C GLN A 176 -7.47 -8.51 5.51
N VAL A 177 -8.79 -8.75 5.46
CA VAL A 177 -9.80 -7.82 5.98
C VAL A 177 -9.54 -7.54 7.46
N TRP A 178 -9.35 -8.59 8.28
CA TRP A 178 -8.98 -8.42 9.69
C TRP A 178 -7.65 -7.70 9.87
N ALA A 179 -6.64 -7.97 9.03
CA ALA A 179 -5.37 -7.24 9.08
C ALA A 179 -5.56 -5.74 8.84
N TYR A 180 -6.37 -5.32 7.85
CA TYR A 180 -6.69 -3.90 7.64
C TYR A 180 -7.41 -3.28 8.83
N LEU A 181 -8.41 -3.97 9.40
CA LEU A 181 -9.17 -3.46 10.53
C LEU A 181 -8.28 -3.33 11.78
N LEU A 182 -7.44 -4.32 12.05
CA LEU A 182 -6.49 -4.29 13.17
C LEU A 182 -5.44 -3.19 12.99
N LEU A 183 -4.95 -2.98 11.76
CA LEU A 183 -4.05 -1.87 11.46
C LEU A 183 -4.69 -0.52 11.77
N ALA A 184 -5.93 -0.30 11.30
CA ALA A 184 -6.67 0.93 11.56
C ALA A 184 -6.86 1.17 13.08
N VAL A 185 -7.15 0.12 13.86
CA VAL A 185 -7.26 0.24 15.32
C VAL A 185 -5.90 0.52 15.96
N LEU A 186 -4.86 -0.24 15.62
CA LEU A 186 -3.54 -0.13 16.25
C LEU A 186 -2.87 1.22 15.96
N VAL A 187 -2.89 1.69 14.72
CA VAL A 187 -2.18 2.91 14.35
C VAL A 187 -3.07 4.14 14.52
N GLU A 188 -4.29 4.14 13.96
CA GLU A 188 -5.12 5.35 13.95
C GLU A 188 -5.89 5.59 15.25
N VAL A 189 -6.21 4.54 16.02
CA VAL A 189 -6.89 4.73 17.31
C VAL A 189 -5.85 4.79 18.43
N LEU A 190 -4.97 3.80 18.55
CA LEU A 190 -4.11 3.69 19.72
C LEU A 190 -2.98 4.74 19.70
N ILE A 191 -2.18 4.87 18.63
CA ILE A 191 -1.13 5.91 18.59
C ILE A 191 -1.73 7.32 18.69
N LYS A 192 -2.86 7.56 18.02
CA LYS A 192 -3.56 8.85 18.13
C LYS A 192 -4.02 9.15 19.55
N SER A 193 -4.49 8.15 20.29
CA SER A 193 -4.99 8.34 21.66
C SER A 193 -3.87 8.57 22.69
N PHE A 194 -2.68 7.98 22.48
CA PHE A 194 -1.62 7.99 23.49
C PHE A 194 -0.42 8.90 23.15
N ALA A 195 -0.18 9.21 21.88
CA ALA A 195 0.99 9.99 21.45
C ALA A 195 0.66 11.16 20.52
N ASP A 196 -0.43 11.07 19.75
CA ASP A 196 -0.87 12.03 18.72
C ASP A 196 0.25 12.58 17.81
N THR A 197 1.15 11.70 17.38
CA THR A 197 2.22 12.08 16.44
C THR A 197 1.70 12.22 15.01
N PRO A 198 2.12 13.26 14.26
CA PRO A 198 1.74 13.45 12.85
C PRO A 198 2.37 12.41 11.92
N ARG A 199 3.44 11.70 12.36
CA ARG A 199 4.15 10.66 11.59
C ARG A 199 3.59 9.25 11.73
N ARG A 200 2.47 9.07 12.45
CA ARG A 200 1.80 7.75 12.53
C ARG A 200 1.38 7.20 11.16
N GLY A 201 1.14 8.09 10.19
CA GLY A 201 0.77 7.74 8.82
C GLY A 201 1.78 6.81 8.14
N GLU A 202 3.08 6.97 8.42
CA GLU A 202 4.15 6.13 7.86
C GLU A 202 3.96 4.65 8.22
N LEU A 203 3.51 4.37 9.46
CA LEU A 203 3.20 3.00 9.87
C LEU A 203 1.96 2.44 9.17
N THR A 204 0.94 3.28 8.97
CA THR A 204 -0.29 2.91 8.24
C THR A 204 0.05 2.60 6.77
N GLU A 205 0.89 3.41 6.14
CA GLU A 205 1.35 3.22 4.76
C GLU A 205 2.18 1.94 4.61
N PHE A 206 3.24 1.78 5.40
CA PHE A 206 4.06 0.58 5.43
C PHE A 206 3.21 -0.69 5.54
N ALA A 207 2.38 -0.80 6.57
CA ALA A 207 1.58 -1.99 6.78
C ALA A 207 0.52 -2.17 5.69
N GLY A 208 -0.12 -1.07 5.28
CA GLY A 208 -1.10 -1.05 4.20
C GLY A 208 -0.53 -1.63 2.91
N TYR A 209 0.67 -1.19 2.50
CA TYR A 209 1.31 -1.66 1.26
C TYR A 209 1.62 -3.16 1.30
N PHE A 210 2.08 -3.70 2.43
CA PHE A 210 2.29 -5.15 2.56
C PHE A 210 0.97 -5.95 2.59
N ILE A 211 -0.09 -5.43 3.21
CA ILE A 211 -1.41 -6.11 3.18
C ILE A 211 -1.99 -6.06 1.76
N VAL A 212 -1.82 -4.95 1.03
CA VAL A 212 -2.19 -4.85 -0.38
C VAL A 212 -1.38 -5.83 -1.24
N MET A 213 -0.07 -5.93 -1.02
CA MET A 213 0.79 -6.91 -1.69
C MET A 213 0.27 -8.33 -1.49
N LEU A 214 -0.11 -8.68 -0.26
CA LEU A 214 -0.72 -9.99 0.06
C LEU A 214 -2.08 -10.18 -0.63
N ASN A 215 -2.93 -9.15 -0.67
CA ASN A 215 -4.21 -9.21 -1.37
C ASN A 215 -4.04 -9.41 -2.88
N VAL A 216 -3.14 -8.64 -3.50
CA VAL A 216 -2.82 -8.79 -4.92
C VAL A 216 -2.25 -10.18 -5.21
N THR A 217 -1.37 -10.70 -4.36
CA THR A 217 -0.67 -11.97 -4.61
C THR A 217 -1.50 -13.20 -4.27
N PHE A 218 -2.26 -13.15 -3.17
CA PHE A 218 -3.06 -14.23 -2.61
C PHE A 218 -4.53 -13.81 -2.42
N PRO A 219 -5.24 -13.43 -3.50
CA PRO A 219 -6.63 -13.01 -3.39
C PRO A 219 -7.55 -14.21 -3.12
N HIS A 220 -8.75 -13.91 -2.64
CA HIS A 220 -9.84 -14.87 -2.48
C HIS A 220 -10.22 -15.51 -3.83
N ASN A 221 -10.37 -14.70 -4.88
CA ASN A 221 -10.71 -15.13 -6.24
C ASN A 221 -9.46 -15.59 -7.03
N ALA A 222 -8.60 -16.38 -6.39
CA ALA A 222 -7.33 -16.84 -6.96
C ALA A 222 -7.49 -17.55 -8.32
N ASP A 223 -8.63 -18.21 -8.56
CA ASP A 223 -8.90 -18.92 -9.80
C ASP A 223 -8.98 -17.99 -11.03
N VAL A 224 -9.37 -16.72 -10.83
CA VAL A 224 -9.31 -15.67 -11.87
C VAL A 224 -7.87 -15.45 -12.35
N PHE A 225 -6.90 -15.65 -11.46
CA PHE A 225 -5.48 -15.43 -11.68
C PHE A 225 -4.69 -16.72 -11.90
N ARG A 226 -5.38 -17.82 -12.22
CA ARG A 226 -4.80 -19.07 -12.71
C ARG A 226 -5.15 -19.24 -14.18
N GLN A 227 -4.29 -19.92 -14.94
CA GLN A 227 -4.70 -20.44 -16.24
C GLN A 227 -5.75 -21.51 -15.97
N THR A 228 -6.91 -21.39 -16.61
CA THR A 228 -7.79 -22.55 -16.78
C THR A 228 -7.01 -23.60 -17.56
N PRO A 229 -6.95 -24.85 -17.09
CA PRO A 229 -6.35 -25.93 -17.87
C PRO A 229 -7.00 -26.07 -19.25
#